data_AF-A0A951QDE7-F1
#
_entry.id   AF-A0A951QDE7-F1
#
_cell.length_a   1.000
_cell.length_b   1.000
_cell.length_c   1.000
_cell.angle_alpha   90.00
_cell.angle_beta   90.00
_cell.angle_gamma   90.00
#
_symmetry.space_group_name_H-M   'P 1'
#
loop_
_entity.id
_entity.type
_entity.pdbx_description
1 polymer ?
#
loop_
_entity_poly.entity_id
_entity_poly.type
_entity_poly.pdbx_seq_one_letter_code
_entity_poly.pdbx_strand_id
1 'polypeptide(L)'
;MANFLLSDSQLPPSGGLGNWLGDLKVGQKLTLGYAFVLGAAMLGTALGFIVADRYHEDALHEEIDAVEELYQVYRLQSSIFRVRTQQHKLIFYMGQPNLWQEKYPQLLEAVADVRHEWIDFKATFRNPQRQLKDTLPEKAAYDQLMLTKNDFDDYLNQSEVLFADSNPRNLSPTAISATQSRLFSFMHSPQVFTLDEFLDDIASLVDVTAAEYSQAKVELKRAEELRLQIITISLLISAAIATLLVLYMSRAIARPIQAVTYVAQQVTEKANFDLRAPVTSRDEIGILATSLNRLIQEVQQLLEVQKDSNEQLEVYSQILERKVQERTQELKEKNQSLQQTLEDLHQTQTKLIQTEKRPSPEPTVAEAISEFSLLFNSMGNHLSHVTDYSYMLLEMLRQYQQRYPETDRFIQDSVTQQDLESLKTELPHLLDAIQAEVAQMSRVLNAAIV
;
A
#
# COMPACT_ATOMS: atom_id res chain seq x y z
N MET A 1 -19.51 20.20 -9.37
CA MET A 1 -19.11 18.79 -9.30
C MET A 1 -19.82 17.94 -10.37
N ALA A 2 -19.80 18.36 -11.64
CA ALA A 2 -20.53 17.70 -12.73
C ALA A 2 -19.67 17.43 -13.99
N ASN A 3 -18.35 17.58 -13.91
CA ASN A 3 -17.45 17.49 -15.08
C ASN A 3 -16.47 16.29 -15.06
N PHE A 4 -16.76 15.21 -14.31
CA PHE A 4 -15.85 14.06 -14.24
C PHE A 4 -16.30 12.82 -15.04
N LEU A 5 -17.36 12.96 -15.85
CA LEU A 5 -17.89 11.88 -16.69
C LEU A 5 -17.79 12.24 -18.17
N LEU A 6 -16.56 12.36 -18.69
CA LEU A 6 -16.33 12.35 -20.14
C LEU A 6 -15.22 11.36 -20.51
N SER A 7 -15.65 10.31 -21.22
CA SER A 7 -14.95 9.50 -22.22
C SER A 7 -13.61 8.84 -21.84
N ASP A 8 -13.70 7.62 -21.31
CA ASP A 8 -12.58 6.64 -21.33
C ASP A 8 -12.53 5.83 -22.64
N SER A 9 -13.23 6.27 -23.71
CA SER A 9 -13.32 5.51 -24.97
C SER A 9 -12.16 5.72 -25.94
N GLN A 10 -11.01 6.28 -25.51
CA GLN A 10 -9.84 6.50 -26.37
C GLN A 10 -8.47 6.28 -25.68
N LEU A 11 -8.36 5.37 -24.72
CA LEU A 11 -7.04 4.93 -24.25
C LEU A 11 -6.60 3.66 -25.01
N PRO A 12 -5.37 3.61 -25.57
CA PRO A 12 -4.88 2.42 -26.25
C PRO A 12 -4.85 1.22 -25.29
N PRO A 13 -5.01 -0.02 -25.77
CA PRO A 13 -4.95 -1.20 -24.91
C PRO A 13 -3.63 -1.20 -24.16
N SER A 14 -3.70 -1.19 -22.83
CA SER A 14 -2.51 -1.18 -21.97
C SER A 14 -1.69 -2.45 -22.22
N GLY A 15 -0.59 -2.32 -22.96
CA GLY A 15 0.32 -3.42 -23.25
C GLY A 15 0.92 -4.02 -21.97
N GLY A 16 1.02 -5.34 -21.94
CA GLY A 16 1.87 -6.16 -21.05
C GLY A 16 1.59 -6.06 -19.55
N LEU A 17 2.02 -4.98 -18.91
CA LEU A 17 2.00 -4.79 -17.46
C LEU A 17 0.58 -4.49 -16.91
N GLY A 18 -0.25 -3.76 -17.67
CA GLY A 18 -1.61 -3.42 -17.24
C GLY A 18 -2.51 -4.66 -17.10
N ASN A 19 -2.39 -5.63 -18.01
CA ASN A 19 -3.14 -6.88 -17.96
C ASN A 19 -2.65 -7.80 -16.83
N TRP A 20 -1.32 -7.89 -16.62
CA TRP A 20 -0.76 -8.74 -15.57
C TRP A 20 -1.17 -8.28 -14.17
N LEU A 21 -1.21 -6.96 -13.93
CA LEU A 21 -1.68 -6.42 -12.66
C LEU A 21 -3.17 -6.63 -12.47
N GLY A 22 -4.00 -6.60 -13.52
CA GLY A 22 -5.45 -6.79 -13.41
C GLY A 22 -5.90 -8.11 -12.79
N ASP A 23 -5.08 -9.16 -12.91
CA ASP A 23 -5.36 -10.51 -12.40
C ASP A 23 -4.87 -10.73 -10.95
N LEU A 24 -4.05 -9.82 -10.41
CA LEU A 24 -3.51 -9.95 -9.06
C LEU A 24 -4.52 -9.51 -8.00
N LYS A 25 -4.52 -10.23 -6.87
CA LYS A 25 -5.29 -9.85 -5.68
C LYS A 25 -4.89 -8.46 -5.17
N VAL A 26 -5.81 -7.72 -4.57
CA VAL A 26 -5.55 -6.39 -3.99
C VAL A 26 -4.40 -6.44 -2.98
N GLY A 27 -4.37 -7.47 -2.12
CA GLY A 27 -3.27 -7.68 -1.18
C GLY A 27 -1.93 -7.89 -1.88
N GLN A 28 -1.90 -8.63 -3.00
CA GLN A 28 -0.69 -8.85 -3.79
C GLN A 28 -0.24 -7.56 -4.50
N LYS A 29 -1.18 -6.77 -5.04
CA LYS A 29 -0.89 -5.45 -5.64
C LYS A 29 -0.26 -4.50 -4.64
N LEU A 30 -0.79 -4.45 -3.41
CA LEU A 30 -0.22 -3.63 -2.34
C LEU A 30 1.18 -4.10 -1.96
N THR A 31 1.36 -5.41 -1.69
CA THR A 31 2.68 -5.97 -1.34
C THR A 31 3.70 -5.74 -2.43
N LEU A 32 3.34 -5.98 -3.71
CA LEU A 32 4.22 -5.70 -4.85
C LEU A 32 4.51 -4.21 -4.99
N GLY A 33 3.50 -3.34 -4.81
CA GLY A 33 3.68 -1.89 -4.85
C GLY A 33 4.70 -1.41 -3.80
N TYR A 34 4.54 -1.84 -2.56
CA TYR A 34 5.52 -1.54 -1.50
C TYR A 34 6.89 -2.14 -1.78
N ALA A 35 6.95 -3.39 -2.23
CA ALA A 35 8.21 -4.04 -2.58
C ALA A 35 8.95 -3.34 -3.73
N PHE A 36 8.23 -2.88 -4.76
CA PHE A 36 8.83 -2.13 -5.87
C PHE A 36 9.28 -0.73 -5.45
N VAL A 37 8.51 -0.02 -4.62
CA VAL A 37 8.90 1.30 -4.11
C VAL A 37 10.16 1.20 -3.25
N LEU A 38 10.17 0.28 -2.27
CA LEU A 38 11.32 0.04 -1.42
C LEU A 38 12.51 -0.50 -2.23
N GLY A 39 12.27 -1.43 -3.14
CA GLY A 39 13.30 -2.01 -4.00
C GLY A 39 13.94 -0.96 -4.91
N ALA A 40 13.15 -0.10 -5.56
CA ALA A 40 13.66 0.99 -6.37
C ALA A 40 14.51 1.98 -5.55
N ALA A 41 14.03 2.35 -4.36
CA ALA A 41 14.77 3.22 -3.44
C ALA A 41 16.11 2.61 -2.99
N MET A 42 16.09 1.35 -2.53
CA MET A 42 17.27 0.67 -2.01
C MET A 42 18.28 0.36 -3.12
N LEU A 43 17.84 -0.24 -4.23
CA LEU A 43 18.72 -0.64 -5.32
C LEU A 43 19.32 0.56 -6.04
N GLY A 44 18.51 1.60 -6.32
CA GLY A 44 19.01 2.79 -7.00
C GLY A 44 20.04 3.55 -6.15
N THR A 45 19.79 3.66 -4.84
CA THR A 45 20.75 4.28 -3.91
C THR A 45 22.01 3.43 -3.77
N ALA A 46 21.88 2.11 -3.62
CA ALA A 46 23.03 1.21 -3.48
C ALA A 46 23.91 1.19 -4.74
N LEU A 47 23.31 1.12 -5.93
CA LEU A 47 24.05 1.20 -7.19
C LEU A 47 24.75 2.55 -7.36
N GLY A 48 24.06 3.65 -7.05
CA GLY A 48 24.66 4.98 -7.07
C GLY A 48 25.86 5.07 -6.12
N PHE A 49 25.74 4.53 -4.91
CA PHE A 49 26.83 4.49 -3.94
C PHE A 49 28.02 3.66 -4.45
N ILE A 50 27.80 2.43 -4.93
CA ILE A 50 28.86 1.54 -5.44
C ILE A 50 29.63 2.19 -6.59
N VAL A 51 28.92 2.78 -7.56
CA VAL A 51 29.57 3.44 -8.70
C VAL A 51 30.36 4.66 -8.22
N ALA A 52 29.77 5.49 -7.38
CA ALA A 52 30.37 6.72 -6.89
C ALA A 52 31.61 6.45 -6.02
N ASP A 53 31.57 5.41 -5.19
CA ASP A 53 32.65 5.02 -4.29
C ASP A 53 33.87 4.52 -5.06
N ARG A 54 33.65 3.76 -6.14
CA ARG A 54 34.74 3.27 -7.00
C ARG A 54 35.57 4.41 -7.61
N TYR A 55 34.92 5.45 -8.15
CA TYR A 55 35.63 6.62 -8.69
C TYR A 55 36.43 7.37 -7.62
N HIS A 56 35.94 7.39 -6.38
CA HIS A 56 36.62 8.04 -5.27
C HIS A 56 37.82 7.21 -4.78
N GLU A 57 37.65 5.89 -4.63
CA GLU A 57 38.75 5.00 -4.24
C GLU A 57 39.89 5.02 -5.27
N ASP A 58 39.58 4.99 -6.56
CA ASP A 58 40.59 5.02 -7.62
C ASP A 58 41.43 6.32 -7.55
N ALA A 59 40.78 7.48 -7.41
CA ALA A 59 41.46 8.78 -7.29
C ALA A 59 42.18 8.97 -5.94
N LEU A 60 41.68 8.36 -4.87
CA LEU A 60 42.34 8.39 -3.55
C LEU A 60 43.64 7.59 -3.58
N HIS A 61 43.63 6.42 -4.19
CA HIS A 61 44.84 5.62 -4.34
C HIS A 61 45.91 6.35 -5.16
N GLU A 62 45.51 7.08 -6.21
CA GLU A 62 46.43 7.88 -7.03
C GLU A 62 47.05 9.05 -6.25
N GLU A 63 46.29 9.73 -5.38
CA GLU A 63 46.84 10.77 -4.50
C GLU A 63 47.82 10.21 -3.46
N ILE A 64 47.50 9.03 -2.90
CA ILE A 64 48.37 8.33 -1.94
C ILE A 64 49.66 7.87 -2.60
N ASP A 65 49.60 7.32 -3.82
CA ASP A 65 50.80 6.88 -4.54
C ASP A 65 51.69 8.10 -4.88
N ALA A 66 51.12 9.17 -5.42
CA ALA A 66 51.85 10.38 -5.80
C ALA A 66 52.49 11.10 -4.60
N VAL A 67 51.82 11.14 -3.43
CA VAL A 67 52.42 11.73 -2.22
C VAL A 67 53.55 10.87 -1.65
N GLU A 68 53.44 9.55 -1.76
CA GLU A 68 54.49 8.63 -1.31
C GLU A 68 55.76 8.80 -2.16
N GLU A 69 55.61 8.87 -3.49
CA GLU A 69 56.73 9.14 -4.42
C GLU A 69 57.40 10.48 -4.12
N LEU A 70 56.61 11.55 -4.04
CA LEU A 70 57.10 12.88 -3.70
C LEU A 70 57.87 12.89 -2.37
N TYR A 71 57.34 12.20 -1.36
CA TYR A 71 57.98 12.09 -0.05
C TYR A 71 59.33 11.37 -0.11
N GLN A 72 59.43 10.27 -0.86
CA GLN A 72 60.70 9.54 -1.01
C GLN A 72 61.75 10.37 -1.75
N VAL A 73 61.37 11.12 -2.78
CA VAL A 73 62.29 12.01 -3.50
C VAL A 73 62.82 13.10 -2.56
N TYR A 74 61.94 13.74 -1.76
CA TYR A 74 62.35 14.74 -0.76
C TYR A 74 63.25 14.16 0.35
N ARG A 75 62.97 12.95 0.84
CA ARG A 75 63.84 12.28 1.82
C ARG A 75 65.23 12.04 1.26
N LEU A 76 65.32 11.52 0.03
CA LEU A 76 66.60 11.33 -0.63
C LEU A 76 67.34 12.67 -0.79
N GLN A 77 66.69 13.69 -1.33
CA GLN A 77 67.29 15.02 -1.52
C GLN A 77 67.81 15.61 -0.20
N SER A 78 67.00 15.57 0.85
CA SER A 78 67.35 16.11 2.17
C SER A 78 68.49 15.34 2.85
N SER A 79 68.54 14.00 2.69
CA SER A 79 69.63 13.17 3.21
C SER A 79 70.98 13.54 2.57
N ILE A 80 71.00 13.82 1.26
CA ILE A 80 72.20 14.24 0.53
C ILE A 80 72.64 15.63 0.96
N PHE A 81 71.71 16.58 1.13
CA PHE A 81 72.02 17.90 1.67
C PHE A 81 72.62 17.82 3.08
N ARG A 82 72.17 16.87 3.90
CA ARG A 82 72.76 16.63 5.22
C ARG A 82 74.19 16.14 5.12
N VAL A 83 74.52 15.21 4.22
CA VAL A 83 75.93 14.80 3.96
C VAL A 83 76.78 16.01 3.60
N ARG A 84 76.35 16.80 2.62
CA ARG A 84 77.06 18.02 2.19
C ARG A 84 77.29 18.97 3.36
N THR A 85 76.26 19.18 4.18
CA THR A 85 76.34 20.05 5.38
C THR A 85 77.35 19.52 6.39
N GLN A 86 77.37 18.22 6.66
CA GLN A 86 78.31 17.62 7.63
C GLN A 86 79.76 17.65 7.12
N GLN A 87 79.99 17.44 5.82
CA GLN A 87 81.30 17.61 5.19
C GLN A 87 81.84 19.03 5.41
N HIS A 88 81.04 20.06 5.14
CA HIS A 88 81.44 21.47 5.35
C HIS A 88 81.78 21.76 6.83
N LYS A 89 80.95 21.28 7.76
CA LYS A 89 81.18 21.45 9.21
C LYS A 89 82.48 20.78 9.65
N LEU A 90 82.78 19.57 9.17
CA LEU A 90 84.00 18.85 9.54
C LEU A 90 85.26 19.54 9.04
N ILE A 91 85.24 20.14 7.84
CA ILE A 91 86.36 20.95 7.34
C ILE A 91 86.61 22.14 8.27
N PHE A 92 85.55 22.79 8.76
CA PHE A 92 85.67 23.88 9.72
C PHE A 92 86.22 23.41 11.09
N TYR A 93 85.84 22.21 11.54
CA TYR A 93 86.30 21.65 12.82
C TYR A 93 87.71 21.06 12.81
N MET A 94 88.43 21.07 11.69
CA MET A 94 89.82 20.56 11.59
C MET A 94 90.76 21.20 12.62
N GLY A 95 90.55 22.46 12.99
CA GLY A 95 91.31 23.16 14.04
C GLY A 95 90.92 22.79 15.48
N GLN A 96 89.88 21.98 15.67
CA GLN A 96 89.33 21.57 16.97
C GLN A 96 89.20 20.03 17.04
N PRO A 97 90.30 19.29 17.33
CA PRO A 97 90.32 17.83 17.15
C PRO A 97 89.29 17.06 17.98
N ASN A 98 88.98 17.53 19.19
CA ASN A 98 87.95 16.91 20.04
C ASN A 98 86.55 17.07 19.44
N LEU A 99 86.24 18.26 18.94
CA LEU A 99 84.95 18.56 18.31
C LEU A 99 84.80 17.83 16.97
N TRP A 100 85.89 17.74 16.18
CA TRP A 100 85.90 16.94 14.96
C TRP A 100 85.56 15.47 15.25
N GLN A 101 86.19 14.87 16.26
CA GLN A 101 85.93 13.48 16.61
C GLN A 101 84.50 13.25 17.15
N GLU A 102 83.95 14.21 17.88
CA GLU A 102 82.56 14.16 18.33
C GLU A 102 81.57 14.23 17.15
N LYS A 103 81.86 15.04 16.13
CA LYS A 103 80.95 15.28 15.00
C LYS A 103 81.14 14.33 13.82
N TYR A 104 82.30 13.71 13.65
CA TYR A 104 82.56 12.77 12.54
C TYR A 104 81.56 11.62 12.43
N PRO A 105 81.10 10.98 13.52
CA PRO A 105 80.04 9.97 13.45
C PRO A 105 78.74 10.45 12.79
N GLN A 106 78.41 11.75 12.88
CA GLN A 106 77.22 12.32 12.24
C GLN A 106 77.34 12.36 10.71
N LEU A 107 78.56 12.44 10.17
CA LEU A 107 78.78 12.28 8.72
C LEU A 107 78.55 10.82 8.32
N LEU A 108 79.08 9.87 9.08
CA LEU A 108 78.90 8.44 8.81
C LEU A 108 77.41 8.05 8.85
N GLU A 109 76.67 8.56 9.85
CA GLU A 109 75.22 8.39 9.95
C GLU A 109 74.50 9.01 8.75
N ALA A 110 74.85 10.24 8.37
CA ALA A 110 74.24 10.89 7.21
C ALA A 110 74.50 10.13 5.89
N VAL A 111 75.70 9.55 5.72
CA VAL A 111 76.06 8.72 4.56
C VAL A 111 75.28 7.39 4.58
N ALA A 112 75.17 6.75 5.74
CA ALA A 112 74.40 5.52 5.91
C ALA A 112 72.92 5.74 5.58
N ASP A 113 72.35 6.85 6.03
CA ASP A 113 70.98 7.25 5.70
C ASP A 113 70.80 7.43 4.19
N VAL A 114 71.67 8.16 3.49
CA VAL A 114 71.58 8.29 2.01
C VAL A 114 71.52 6.91 1.33
N ARG A 115 72.38 5.98 1.76
CA ARG A 115 72.38 4.61 1.20
C ARG A 115 71.07 3.88 1.51
N HIS A 116 70.48 4.09 2.68
CA HIS A 116 69.19 3.52 3.06
C HIS A 116 68.03 4.15 2.28
N GLU A 117 67.94 5.48 2.23
CA GLU A 117 66.93 6.23 1.46
C GLU A 117 66.97 5.83 -0.02
N TRP A 118 68.16 5.59 -0.58
CA TRP A 118 68.30 5.13 -1.96
C TRP A 118 67.70 3.74 -2.21
N ILE A 119 67.74 2.85 -1.22
CA ILE A 119 67.12 1.52 -1.33
C ILE A 119 65.60 1.66 -1.35
N ASP A 120 65.05 2.46 -0.42
CA ASP A 120 63.61 2.71 -0.31
C ASP A 120 63.09 3.42 -1.56
N PHE A 121 63.78 4.48 -2.00
CA PHE A 121 63.51 5.19 -3.25
C PHE A 121 63.42 4.21 -4.44
N LYS A 122 64.43 3.35 -4.64
CA LYS A 122 64.38 2.37 -5.74
C LYS A 122 63.24 1.37 -5.60
N ALA A 123 62.87 0.99 -4.37
CA ALA A 123 61.77 0.05 -4.15
C ALA A 123 60.43 0.65 -4.59
N THR A 124 60.21 1.94 -4.29
CA THR A 124 59.03 2.71 -4.72
C THR A 124 58.94 2.79 -6.25
N PHE A 125 59.99 3.27 -6.92
CA PHE A 125 59.98 3.53 -8.38
C PHE A 125 60.19 2.27 -9.26
N ARG A 126 60.54 1.12 -8.68
CA ARG A 126 60.60 -0.17 -9.40
C ARG A 126 59.33 -1.01 -9.24
N ASN A 127 58.32 -0.53 -8.53
CA ASN A 127 57.08 -1.26 -8.34
C ASN A 127 56.32 -1.37 -9.68
N PRO A 128 56.12 -2.58 -10.25
CA PRO A 128 55.48 -2.76 -11.55
C PRO A 128 54.05 -2.24 -11.62
N GLN A 129 53.33 -2.21 -10.48
CA GLN A 129 51.97 -1.69 -10.43
C GLN A 129 51.93 -0.16 -10.51
N ARG A 130 52.96 0.52 -9.98
CA ARG A 130 53.11 1.98 -10.08
C ARG A 130 53.59 2.40 -11.46
N GLN A 131 54.58 1.71 -12.01
CA GLN A 131 55.11 1.93 -13.38
C GLN A 131 54.10 1.93 -14.52
N LEU A 132 52.93 1.30 -14.32
CA LEU A 132 51.83 1.33 -15.29
C LEU A 132 51.07 2.66 -15.30
N LYS A 133 51.20 3.45 -14.23
CA LYS A 133 50.56 4.75 -14.00
C LYS A 133 51.52 5.94 -14.12
N ASP A 134 52.83 5.72 -13.95
CA ASP A 134 53.87 6.77 -14.09
C ASP A 134 53.69 7.58 -15.38
N THR A 135 53.87 8.90 -15.28
CA THR A 135 53.79 9.75 -16.46
C THR A 135 55.07 9.70 -17.29
N LEU A 136 54.98 10.06 -18.58
CA LEU A 136 56.16 10.16 -19.45
C LEU A 136 57.23 11.13 -18.90
N PRO A 137 56.88 12.31 -18.36
CA PRO A 137 57.84 13.19 -17.67
C PRO A 137 58.54 12.54 -16.46
N GLU A 138 57.81 11.83 -15.62
CA GLU A 138 58.37 11.20 -14.42
C GLU A 138 59.39 10.14 -14.79
N LYS A 139 59.01 9.26 -15.72
CA LYS A 139 59.91 8.25 -16.25
C LYS A 139 61.18 8.85 -16.85
N ALA A 140 61.06 9.94 -17.60
CA ALA A 140 62.21 10.62 -18.18
C ALA A 140 63.14 11.23 -17.09
N ALA A 141 62.57 11.85 -16.05
CA ALA A 141 63.33 12.39 -14.93
C ALA A 141 64.02 11.29 -14.11
N TYR A 142 63.33 10.17 -13.86
CA TYR A 142 63.89 8.99 -13.20
C TYR A 142 65.03 8.36 -14.01
N ASP A 143 64.82 8.17 -15.32
CA ASP A 143 65.84 7.60 -16.21
C ASP A 143 67.09 8.49 -16.25
N GLN A 144 66.91 9.82 -16.27
CA GLN A 144 68.00 10.79 -16.20
C GLN A 144 68.78 10.69 -14.88
N LEU A 145 68.08 10.64 -13.74
CA LEU A 145 68.69 10.46 -12.41
C LEU A 145 69.52 9.17 -12.31
N MET A 146 69.11 8.11 -13.02
CA MET A 146 69.84 6.85 -13.05
C MET A 146 71.16 6.93 -13.84
N LEU A 147 71.32 7.90 -14.75
CA LEU A 147 72.56 8.11 -15.49
C LEU A 147 73.65 8.72 -14.61
N THR A 148 73.31 9.70 -13.77
CA THR A 148 74.25 10.40 -12.86
C THR A 148 74.51 9.63 -11.55
N LYS A 149 73.76 8.55 -11.31
CA LYS A 149 73.82 7.81 -10.05
C LYS A 149 75.18 7.18 -9.72
N ASN A 150 75.87 6.63 -10.73
CA ASN A 150 77.16 5.98 -10.53
C ASN A 150 78.22 7.00 -10.13
N ASP A 151 78.20 8.17 -10.76
CA ASP A 151 79.13 9.27 -10.44
C ASP A 151 78.90 9.80 -9.03
N PHE A 152 77.65 9.82 -8.55
CA PHE A 152 77.33 10.13 -7.16
C PHE A 152 77.85 9.06 -6.16
N ASP A 153 77.74 7.76 -6.47
CA ASP A 153 78.32 6.71 -5.63
C ASP A 153 79.84 6.86 -5.52
N ASP A 154 80.50 7.16 -6.65
CA ASP A 154 81.95 7.37 -6.70
C ASP A 154 82.35 8.60 -5.87
N TYR A 155 81.61 9.70 -5.98
CA TYR A 155 81.79 10.88 -5.11
C TYR A 155 81.65 10.51 -3.63
N LEU A 156 80.59 9.79 -3.25
CA LEU A 156 80.30 9.42 -1.87
C LEU A 156 81.40 8.53 -1.28
N ASN A 157 81.84 7.53 -2.03
CA ASN A 157 82.91 6.61 -1.63
C ASN A 157 84.26 7.34 -1.49
N GLN A 158 84.62 8.19 -2.45
CA GLN A 158 85.86 8.98 -2.39
C GLN A 158 85.85 9.96 -1.22
N SER A 159 84.72 10.62 -0.97
CA SER A 159 84.54 11.48 0.19
C SER A 159 84.71 10.70 1.49
N GLU A 160 84.09 9.54 1.63
CA GLU A 160 84.14 8.74 2.86
C GLU A 160 85.59 8.37 3.21
N VAL A 161 86.36 7.89 2.22
CA VAL A 161 87.79 7.58 2.36
C VAL A 161 88.58 8.84 2.75
N LEU A 162 88.36 9.95 2.05
CA LEU A 162 89.11 11.18 2.28
C LEU A 162 88.87 11.74 3.70
N PHE A 163 87.63 11.73 4.20
CA PHE A 163 87.32 12.21 5.55
C PHE A 163 87.79 11.23 6.64
N ALA A 164 87.79 9.91 6.38
CA ALA A 164 88.33 8.92 7.30
C ALA A 164 89.83 9.12 7.57
N ASP A 165 90.60 9.40 6.51
CA ASP A 165 92.05 9.65 6.59
C ASP A 165 92.40 11.03 7.17
N SER A 166 91.42 11.90 7.40
CA SER A 166 91.61 13.31 7.76
C SER A 166 91.51 13.60 9.26
N ASN A 167 91.48 12.58 10.13
CA ASN A 167 91.32 12.79 11.58
C ASN A 167 92.46 13.67 12.16
N PRO A 168 92.17 14.89 12.65
CA PRO A 168 93.19 15.84 13.08
C PRO A 168 93.98 15.39 14.31
N ARG A 169 93.50 14.41 15.10
CA ARG A 169 94.30 13.83 16.20
C ARG A 169 95.53 13.05 15.71
N ASN A 170 95.50 12.59 14.47
CA ASN A 170 96.58 11.82 13.85
C ASN A 170 97.53 12.71 13.01
N LEU A 171 97.33 14.03 13.03
CA LEU A 171 98.02 14.97 12.15
C LEU A 171 98.84 16.00 12.94
N SER A 172 99.96 16.45 12.38
CA SER A 172 100.71 17.59 12.90
C SER A 172 99.97 18.92 12.63
N PRO A 173 100.24 20.02 13.37
CA PRO A 173 99.57 21.31 13.13
C PRO A 173 99.72 21.85 11.69
N THR A 174 100.86 21.62 11.05
CA THR A 174 101.08 21.98 9.64
C THR A 174 100.32 21.06 8.69
N ALA A 175 100.23 19.77 9.02
CA ALA A 175 99.43 18.80 8.26
C ALA A 175 97.91 19.09 8.36
N ILE A 176 97.41 19.59 9.49
CA ILE A 176 96.00 19.98 9.65
C ILE A 176 95.61 21.04 8.61
N SER A 177 96.43 22.09 8.44
CA SER A 177 96.15 23.16 7.49
C SER A 177 96.22 22.67 6.02
N ALA A 178 97.15 21.77 5.72
CA ALA A 178 97.27 21.15 4.41
C ALA A 178 96.07 20.22 4.11
N THR A 179 95.64 19.40 5.08
CA THR A 179 94.46 18.53 4.97
C THR A 179 93.18 19.34 4.83
N GLN A 180 93.02 20.43 5.59
CA GLN A 180 91.89 21.33 5.46
C GLN A 180 91.81 21.94 4.05
N SER A 181 92.95 22.37 3.49
CA SER A 181 93.03 22.87 2.11
C SER A 181 92.70 21.79 1.08
N ARG A 182 93.17 20.54 1.31
CA ARG A 182 92.86 19.39 0.45
C ARG A 182 91.37 19.07 0.45
N LEU A 183 90.74 18.98 1.63
CA LEU A 183 89.29 18.76 1.77
C LEU A 183 88.49 19.89 1.12
N PHE A 184 88.91 21.15 1.32
CA PHE A 184 88.29 22.29 0.67
C PHE A 184 88.42 22.20 -0.85
N SER A 185 89.60 21.85 -1.38
CA SER A 185 89.81 21.68 -2.82
C SER A 185 89.01 20.52 -3.40
N PHE A 186 88.84 19.43 -2.64
CA PHE A 186 87.96 18.32 -3.02
C PHE A 186 86.51 18.78 -3.16
N MET A 187 86.02 19.61 -2.23
CA MET A 187 84.66 20.16 -2.33
C MET A 187 84.48 21.21 -3.45
N HIS A 188 85.53 21.59 -4.16
CA HIS A 188 85.48 22.49 -5.32
C HIS A 188 86.07 21.82 -6.57
N SER A 189 86.25 20.49 -6.53
CA SER A 189 86.80 19.74 -7.65
C SER A 189 85.72 19.44 -8.69
N PRO A 190 86.12 18.97 -9.89
CA PRO A 190 85.16 18.50 -10.87
C PRO A 190 84.22 17.38 -10.38
N GLN A 191 84.62 16.62 -9.35
CA GLN A 191 83.77 15.60 -8.74
C GLN A 191 82.60 16.19 -7.92
N VAL A 192 82.61 17.48 -7.60
CA VAL A 192 81.44 18.15 -7.00
C VAL A 192 80.40 18.51 -8.04
N PHE A 193 80.81 18.74 -9.30
CA PHE A 193 79.83 18.93 -10.37
C PHE A 193 78.95 17.69 -10.58
N THR A 194 79.46 16.48 -10.30
CA THR A 194 78.62 15.27 -10.37
C THR A 194 77.60 15.19 -9.24
N LEU A 195 77.93 15.72 -8.05
CA LEU A 195 76.96 15.89 -6.96
C LEU A 195 75.92 16.94 -7.30
N ASP A 196 76.33 18.07 -7.87
CA ASP A 196 75.43 19.16 -8.26
C ASP A 196 74.50 18.69 -9.40
N GLU A 197 75.02 18.01 -10.42
CA GLU A 197 74.22 17.39 -11.50
C GLU A 197 73.23 16.35 -10.94
N PHE A 198 73.66 15.48 -10.03
CA PHE A 198 72.77 14.51 -9.38
C PHE A 198 71.68 15.20 -8.53
N LEU A 199 72.01 16.29 -7.83
CA LEU A 199 71.02 17.08 -7.07
C LEU A 199 70.05 17.83 -7.98
N ASP A 200 70.51 18.30 -9.14
CA ASP A 200 69.68 18.93 -10.17
C ASP A 200 68.71 17.91 -10.80
N ASP A 201 69.17 16.67 -11.07
CA ASP A 201 68.32 15.57 -11.53
C ASP A 201 67.26 15.20 -10.48
N ILE A 202 67.63 15.15 -9.19
CA ILE A 202 66.66 14.95 -8.10
C ILE A 202 65.67 16.12 -8.04
N ALA A 203 66.13 17.35 -8.20
CA ALA A 203 65.26 18.53 -8.20
C ALA A 203 64.26 18.48 -9.36
N SER A 204 64.69 18.06 -10.55
CA SER A 204 63.79 17.82 -11.68
C SER A 204 62.74 16.75 -11.36
N LEU A 205 63.12 15.67 -10.67
CA LEU A 205 62.17 14.64 -10.25
C LEU A 205 61.20 15.14 -9.16
N VAL A 206 61.66 15.98 -8.24
CA VAL A 206 60.79 16.68 -7.26
C VAL A 206 59.76 17.53 -7.99
N ASP A 207 60.16 18.30 -9.00
CA ASP A 207 59.25 19.17 -9.74
C ASP A 207 58.15 18.37 -10.47
N VAL A 208 58.52 17.23 -11.06
CA VAL A 208 57.56 16.35 -11.75
C VAL A 208 56.61 15.67 -10.76
N THR A 209 57.14 15.02 -9.73
CA THR A 209 56.32 14.31 -8.73
C THR A 209 55.45 15.28 -7.91
N ALA A 210 55.89 16.53 -7.70
CA ALA A 210 55.08 17.57 -7.08
C ALA A 210 53.92 18.01 -7.99
N ALA A 211 54.16 18.11 -9.31
CA ALA A 211 53.12 18.42 -10.28
C ALA A 211 52.07 17.29 -10.35
N GLU A 212 52.51 16.03 -10.33
CA GLU A 212 51.64 14.85 -10.28
C GLU A 212 50.82 14.80 -9.01
N TYR A 213 51.44 14.97 -7.84
CA TYR A 213 50.73 15.09 -6.56
C TYR A 213 49.65 16.19 -6.61
N SER A 214 50.00 17.36 -7.16
CA SER A 214 49.03 18.45 -7.31
C SER A 214 47.89 18.10 -8.27
N GLN A 215 48.15 17.32 -9.32
CA GLN A 215 47.12 16.86 -10.27
C GLN A 215 46.23 15.81 -9.61
N ALA A 216 46.80 14.77 -9.01
CA ALA A 216 46.08 13.71 -8.30
C ALA A 216 45.17 14.29 -7.21
N LYS A 217 45.64 15.31 -6.48
CA LYS A 217 44.81 16.02 -5.49
C LYS A 217 43.62 16.77 -6.09
N VAL A 218 43.79 17.36 -7.28
CA VAL A 218 42.69 18.00 -8.01
C VAL A 218 41.70 16.95 -8.52
N GLU A 219 42.19 15.81 -9.01
CA GLU A 219 41.36 14.71 -9.47
C GLU A 219 40.57 14.04 -8.35
N LEU A 220 41.17 13.83 -7.18
CA LEU A 220 40.49 13.37 -5.97
C LEU A 220 39.34 14.31 -5.60
N LYS A 221 39.58 15.63 -5.61
CA LYS A 221 38.52 16.62 -5.35
C LYS A 221 37.40 16.56 -6.38
N ARG A 222 37.73 16.41 -7.67
CA ARG A 222 36.72 16.22 -8.73
C ARG A 222 35.95 14.92 -8.52
N ALA A 223 36.61 13.84 -8.11
CA ALA A 223 35.97 12.57 -7.79
C ALA A 223 35.03 12.68 -6.58
N GLU A 224 35.38 13.45 -5.55
CA GLU A 224 34.47 13.76 -4.42
C GLU A 224 33.22 14.52 -4.87
N GLU A 225 33.38 15.54 -5.72
CA GLU A 225 32.28 16.31 -6.28
C GLU A 225 31.38 15.42 -7.16
N LEU A 226 31.97 14.61 -8.04
CA LEU A 226 31.27 13.63 -8.87
C LEU A 226 30.55 12.58 -8.01
N ARG A 227 31.17 12.12 -6.92
CA ARG A 227 30.58 11.14 -5.99
C ARG A 227 29.27 11.67 -5.42
N LEU A 228 29.29 12.92 -4.93
CA LEU A 228 28.09 13.58 -4.41
C LEU A 228 27.03 13.80 -5.48
N GLN A 229 27.42 14.16 -6.71
CA GLN A 229 26.48 14.31 -7.83
C GLN A 229 25.80 12.99 -8.18
N ILE A 230 26.56 11.90 -8.32
CA ILE A 230 26.02 10.56 -8.65
C ILE A 230 25.05 10.10 -7.56
N ILE A 231 25.41 10.25 -6.28
CA ILE A 231 24.54 9.88 -5.15
C ILE A 231 23.25 10.72 -5.14
N THR A 232 23.36 12.03 -5.39
CA THR A 232 22.19 12.92 -5.41
C THR A 232 21.26 12.58 -6.58
N ILE A 233 21.81 12.37 -7.77
CA ILE A 233 21.06 12.01 -8.98
C ILE A 233 20.40 10.64 -8.82
N SER A 234 21.12 9.64 -8.30
CA SER A 234 20.56 8.30 -8.08
C SER A 234 19.41 8.33 -7.06
N LEU A 235 19.53 9.15 -6.01
CA LEU A 235 18.47 9.37 -5.03
C LEU A 235 17.23 10.04 -5.67
N LEU A 236 17.43 11.10 -6.46
CA LEU A 236 16.34 11.80 -7.14
C LEU A 236 15.62 10.89 -8.15
N ILE A 237 16.35 10.12 -8.95
CA ILE A 237 15.78 9.15 -9.89
C ILE A 237 14.99 8.08 -9.14
N SER A 238 15.54 7.53 -8.05
CA SER A 238 14.85 6.52 -7.24
C SER A 238 13.56 7.08 -6.63
N ALA A 239 13.59 8.31 -6.12
CA ALA A 239 12.42 8.99 -5.58
C ALA A 239 11.36 9.27 -6.67
N ALA A 240 11.79 9.64 -7.88
CA ALA A 240 10.89 9.86 -9.01
C ALA A 240 10.21 8.56 -9.44
N ILE A 241 10.96 7.46 -9.55
CA ILE A 241 10.43 6.13 -9.87
C ILE A 241 9.44 5.66 -8.79
N ALA A 242 9.82 5.77 -7.51
CA ALA A 242 8.94 5.46 -6.38
C ALA A 242 7.64 6.26 -6.44
N THR A 243 7.72 7.57 -6.72
CA THR A 243 6.55 8.45 -6.85
C THR A 243 5.64 8.02 -8.00
N LEU A 244 6.21 7.71 -9.17
CA LEU A 244 5.46 7.22 -10.33
C LEU A 244 4.74 5.89 -10.03
N LEU A 245 5.42 4.97 -9.33
CA LEU A 245 4.84 3.69 -8.90
C LEU A 245 3.68 3.89 -7.93
N VAL A 246 3.82 4.79 -6.94
CA VAL A 246 2.75 5.12 -6.00
C VAL A 246 1.54 5.71 -6.72
N LEU A 247 1.74 6.66 -7.63
CA LEU A 247 0.66 7.27 -8.42
C LEU A 247 -0.05 6.24 -9.30
N TYR A 248 0.72 5.33 -9.91
CA TYR A 248 0.19 4.25 -10.71
C TYR A 248 -0.67 3.29 -9.86
N MET A 249 -0.14 2.81 -8.74
CA MET A 249 -0.84 1.87 -7.87
C MET A 249 -2.07 2.51 -7.20
N SER A 250 -1.98 3.79 -6.85
CA SER A 250 -3.12 4.59 -6.37
C SER A 250 -4.25 4.61 -7.40
N ARG A 251 -3.95 4.82 -8.68
CA ARG A 251 -4.98 4.78 -9.74
C ARG A 251 -5.54 3.38 -9.98
N ALA A 252 -4.70 2.34 -9.88
CA ALA A 252 -5.11 0.96 -10.09
C ALA A 252 -6.06 0.41 -8.99
N ILE A 253 -5.97 0.96 -7.77
CA ILE A 253 -6.76 0.50 -6.62
C ILE A 253 -7.85 1.51 -6.25
N ALA A 254 -7.51 2.78 -6.05
CA ALA A 254 -8.44 3.77 -5.50
C ALA A 254 -9.57 4.13 -6.47
N ARG A 255 -9.29 4.26 -7.77
CA ARG A 255 -10.33 4.64 -8.75
C ARG A 255 -11.44 3.59 -8.87
N PRO A 256 -11.16 2.28 -9.06
CA PRO A 256 -12.22 1.27 -9.09
C PRO A 256 -13.02 1.20 -7.79
N ILE A 257 -12.36 1.31 -6.63
CA ILE A 257 -13.06 1.33 -5.32
C ILE A 257 -13.99 2.54 -5.24
N GLN A 258 -13.51 3.74 -5.59
CA GLN A 258 -14.34 4.96 -5.61
C GLN A 258 -15.54 4.83 -6.55
N ALA A 259 -15.37 4.20 -7.72
CA ALA A 259 -16.48 3.98 -8.66
C ALA A 259 -17.55 3.04 -8.07
N VAL A 260 -17.13 1.94 -7.43
CA VAL A 260 -18.05 1.01 -6.74
C VAL A 260 -18.77 1.70 -5.59
N THR A 261 -18.04 2.44 -4.74
CA THR A 261 -18.62 3.21 -3.62
C THR A 261 -19.62 4.25 -4.12
N TYR A 262 -19.28 4.97 -5.19
CA TYR A 262 -20.16 5.97 -5.78
C TYR A 262 -21.48 5.35 -6.25
N VAL A 263 -21.43 4.22 -6.97
CA VAL A 263 -22.65 3.52 -7.41
C VAL A 263 -23.47 3.04 -6.22
N ALA A 264 -22.84 2.42 -5.21
CA ALA A 264 -23.54 1.98 -4.01
C ALA A 264 -24.28 3.15 -3.33
N GLN A 265 -23.62 4.29 -3.17
CA GLN A 265 -24.22 5.49 -2.57
C GLN A 265 -25.38 6.04 -3.41
N GLN A 266 -25.22 6.13 -4.74
CA GLN A 266 -26.30 6.62 -5.60
C GLN A 266 -27.52 5.71 -5.62
N VAL A 267 -27.33 4.38 -5.58
CA VAL A 267 -28.43 3.42 -5.49
C VAL A 267 -29.19 3.58 -4.18
N THR A 268 -28.48 3.69 -3.05
CA THR A 268 -29.11 3.80 -1.73
C THR A 268 -29.78 5.16 -1.50
N GLU A 269 -29.15 6.27 -1.88
CA GLU A 269 -29.66 7.62 -1.57
C GLU A 269 -30.74 8.08 -2.55
N LYS A 270 -30.64 7.73 -3.84
CA LYS A 270 -31.53 8.23 -4.88
C LYS A 270 -32.51 7.18 -5.42
N ALA A 271 -32.49 5.97 -4.87
CA ALA A 271 -33.27 4.84 -5.37
C ALA A 271 -33.07 4.59 -6.88
N ASN A 272 -31.89 4.92 -7.41
CA ASN A 272 -31.58 4.75 -8.83
C ASN A 272 -30.97 3.36 -9.06
N PHE A 273 -31.84 2.37 -9.26
CA PHE A 273 -31.46 0.98 -9.48
C PHE A 273 -31.04 0.65 -10.93
N ASP A 274 -30.94 1.64 -11.82
CA ASP A 274 -30.45 1.45 -13.20
C ASP A 274 -28.92 1.56 -13.30
N LEU A 275 -28.27 2.12 -12.26
CA LEU A 275 -26.82 2.24 -12.20
C LEU A 275 -26.15 0.88 -11.99
N ARG A 276 -24.98 0.70 -12.61
CA ARG A 276 -24.12 -0.46 -12.43
C ARG A 276 -22.68 -0.01 -12.21
N ALA A 277 -22.01 -0.63 -11.24
CA ALA A 277 -20.59 -0.40 -10.99
C ALA A 277 -19.75 -1.03 -12.11
N PRO A 278 -18.77 -0.31 -12.68
CA PRO A 278 -17.94 -0.84 -13.75
C PRO A 278 -17.00 -1.94 -13.22
N VAL A 279 -16.95 -3.07 -13.92
CA VAL A 279 -16.04 -4.19 -13.59
C VAL A 279 -14.74 -4.01 -14.37
N THR A 280 -13.79 -3.28 -13.78
CA THR A 280 -12.53 -2.89 -14.45
C THR A 280 -11.35 -3.84 -14.17
N SER A 281 -11.52 -4.83 -13.30
CA SER A 281 -10.47 -5.72 -12.81
C SER A 281 -11.04 -7.11 -12.55
N ARG A 282 -10.19 -8.14 -12.48
CA ARG A 282 -10.58 -9.54 -12.19
C ARG A 282 -10.26 -9.97 -10.76
N ASP A 283 -9.80 -9.04 -9.94
CA ASP A 283 -9.45 -9.22 -8.53
C ASP A 283 -10.64 -9.02 -7.58
N GLU A 284 -10.38 -8.89 -6.28
CA GLU A 284 -11.41 -8.68 -5.26
C GLU A 284 -12.26 -7.43 -5.53
N ILE A 285 -11.71 -6.39 -6.19
CA ILE A 285 -12.49 -5.19 -6.52
C ILE A 285 -13.47 -5.50 -7.66
N GLY A 286 -13.04 -6.29 -8.65
CA GLY A 286 -13.92 -6.79 -9.72
C GLY A 286 -15.04 -7.69 -9.20
N ILE A 287 -14.70 -8.59 -8.28
CA ILE A 287 -15.67 -9.45 -7.58
C ILE A 287 -16.65 -8.59 -6.77
N LEU A 288 -16.16 -7.58 -6.04
CA LEU A 288 -17.02 -6.66 -5.28
C LEU A 288 -17.97 -5.89 -6.18
N ALA A 289 -17.50 -5.35 -7.31
CA ALA A 289 -18.33 -4.66 -8.30
C ALA A 289 -19.42 -5.59 -8.86
N THR A 290 -19.06 -6.84 -9.17
CA THR A 290 -20.00 -7.86 -9.67
C THR A 290 -21.06 -8.22 -8.63
N SER A 291 -20.64 -8.44 -7.38
CA SER A 291 -21.55 -8.74 -6.26
C SER A 291 -22.49 -7.58 -5.96
N LEU A 292 -21.99 -6.33 -5.99
CA LEU A 292 -22.84 -5.14 -5.83
C LEU A 292 -23.87 -5.06 -6.96
N ASN A 293 -23.45 -5.25 -8.22
CA ASN A 293 -24.36 -5.24 -9.37
C ASN A 293 -25.45 -6.30 -9.25
N ARG A 294 -25.11 -7.51 -8.77
CA ARG A 294 -26.09 -8.57 -8.50
C ARG A 294 -27.09 -8.16 -7.42
N LEU A 295 -26.62 -7.58 -6.32
CA LEU A 295 -27.48 -7.07 -5.26
C LEU A 295 -28.44 -5.99 -5.76
N ILE A 296 -27.94 -5.05 -6.56
CA ILE A 296 -28.77 -3.99 -7.17
C ILE A 296 -29.87 -4.62 -8.04
N GLN A 297 -29.53 -5.65 -8.83
CA GLN A 297 -30.48 -6.36 -9.68
C GLN A 297 -31.53 -7.13 -8.86
N GLU A 298 -31.14 -7.83 -7.80
CA GLU A 298 -32.06 -8.56 -6.93
C GLU A 298 -33.02 -7.60 -6.21
N VAL A 299 -32.53 -6.45 -5.72
CA VAL A 299 -33.39 -5.41 -5.12
C VAL A 299 -34.35 -4.82 -6.15
N GLN A 300 -33.89 -4.55 -7.37
CA GLN A 300 -34.73 -4.04 -8.46
C GLN A 300 -35.88 -5.01 -8.76
N GLN A 301 -35.60 -6.32 -8.85
CA GLN A 301 -36.61 -7.35 -9.06
C GLN A 301 -37.60 -7.46 -7.89
N LEU A 302 -37.12 -7.39 -6.64
CA LEU A 302 -37.99 -7.41 -5.47
C LEU A 302 -38.94 -6.21 -5.44
N LEU A 303 -38.48 -5.02 -5.80
CA LEU A 303 -39.31 -3.82 -5.88
C LEU A 303 -40.37 -3.92 -6.99
N GLU A 304 -40.01 -4.51 -8.14
CA GLU A 304 -40.95 -4.73 -9.24
C GLU A 304 -42.05 -5.73 -8.86
N VAL A 305 -41.67 -6.86 -8.24
CA VAL A 305 -42.62 -7.84 -7.70
C VAL A 305 -43.49 -7.24 -6.60
N GLN A 306 -42.92 -6.42 -5.71
CA GLN A 306 -43.68 -5.74 -4.66
C GLN A 306 -44.71 -4.77 -5.25
N LYS A 307 -44.33 -4.03 -6.30
CA LYS A 307 -45.23 -3.12 -7.00
C LYS A 307 -46.39 -3.88 -7.65
N ASP A 308 -46.11 -4.94 -8.40
CA ASP A 308 -47.13 -5.78 -9.03
C ASP A 308 -48.08 -6.40 -7.98
N SER A 309 -47.54 -6.91 -6.87
CA SER A 309 -48.36 -7.44 -5.77
C SER A 309 -49.25 -6.38 -5.13
N ASN A 310 -48.78 -5.14 -5.01
CA ASN A 310 -49.60 -4.04 -4.48
C ASN A 310 -50.73 -3.66 -5.44
N GLU A 311 -50.46 -3.61 -6.75
CA GLU A 311 -51.47 -3.36 -7.78
C GLU A 311 -52.53 -4.47 -7.79
N GLN A 312 -52.12 -5.74 -7.68
CA GLN A 312 -53.05 -6.87 -7.57
C GLN A 312 -53.90 -6.79 -6.30
N LEU A 313 -53.31 -6.40 -5.16
CA LEU A 313 -54.04 -6.23 -3.90
C LEU A 313 -55.09 -5.12 -4.01
N GLU A 314 -54.77 -4.02 -4.70
CA GLU A 314 -55.70 -2.91 -4.96
C GLU A 314 -56.87 -3.38 -5.83
N VAL A 315 -56.60 -4.11 -6.92
CA VAL A 315 -57.65 -4.70 -7.77
C VAL A 315 -58.53 -5.67 -6.97
N TYR A 316 -57.92 -6.54 -6.15
CA TYR A 316 -58.66 -7.49 -5.32
C TYR A 316 -59.52 -6.78 -4.27
N SER A 317 -59.02 -5.70 -3.67
CA SER A 317 -59.76 -4.86 -2.73
C SER A 317 -61.00 -4.24 -3.38
N GLN A 318 -60.87 -3.68 -4.59
CA GLN A 318 -62.00 -3.12 -5.35
C GLN A 318 -63.04 -4.19 -5.71
N ILE A 319 -62.61 -5.39 -6.11
CA ILE A 319 -63.53 -6.51 -6.40
C ILE A 319 -64.28 -6.93 -5.13
N LEU A 320 -63.58 -7.02 -4.00
CA LEU A 320 -64.17 -7.41 -2.73
C LEU A 320 -65.20 -6.37 -2.26
N GLU A 321 -64.88 -5.08 -2.38
CA GLU A 321 -65.79 -3.98 -2.04
C GLU A 321 -67.07 -4.03 -2.89
N ARG A 322 -66.93 -4.21 -4.21
CA ARG A 322 -68.08 -4.40 -5.10
C ARG A 322 -68.93 -5.61 -4.69
N LYS A 323 -68.29 -6.74 -4.38
CA LYS A 323 -68.98 -7.97 -3.98
C LYS A 323 -69.71 -7.81 -2.64
N VAL A 324 -69.11 -7.08 -1.69
CA VAL A 324 -69.77 -6.71 -0.42
C VAL A 324 -71.00 -5.86 -0.71
N GLN A 325 -70.89 -4.84 -1.55
CA GLN A 325 -72.01 -3.96 -1.91
C GLN A 325 -73.15 -4.73 -2.59
N GLU A 326 -72.84 -5.60 -3.56
CA GLU A 326 -73.82 -6.46 -4.23
C GLU A 326 -74.55 -7.38 -3.22
N ARG A 327 -73.81 -8.00 -2.29
CA ARG A 327 -74.41 -8.84 -1.24
C ARG A 327 -75.25 -8.05 -0.25
N THR A 328 -74.81 -6.86 0.16
CA THR A 328 -75.60 -5.99 1.04
C THR A 328 -76.91 -5.57 0.36
N GLN A 329 -76.88 -5.29 -0.94
CA GLN A 329 -78.08 -4.95 -1.71
C GLN A 329 -79.03 -6.14 -1.83
N GLU A 330 -78.53 -7.33 -2.18
CA GLU A 330 -79.32 -8.56 -2.23
C GLU A 330 -79.96 -8.88 -0.87
N LEU A 331 -79.21 -8.72 0.22
CA LEU A 331 -79.70 -8.93 1.58
C LEU A 331 -80.83 -7.95 1.91
N LYS A 332 -80.69 -6.68 1.52
CA LYS A 332 -81.70 -5.64 1.72
C LYS A 332 -82.99 -5.94 0.95
N GLU A 333 -82.87 -6.36 -0.30
CA GLU A 333 -84.01 -6.76 -1.14
C GLU A 333 -84.75 -7.96 -0.55
N LYS A 334 -84.02 -9.00 -0.11
CA LYS A 334 -84.62 -10.16 0.56
C LYS A 334 -85.29 -9.77 1.88
N ASN A 335 -84.69 -8.86 2.65
CA ASN A 335 -85.27 -8.40 3.92
C ASN A 335 -86.56 -7.60 3.68
N GLN A 336 -86.59 -6.73 2.65
CA GLN A 336 -87.82 -6.05 2.24
C GLN A 336 -88.91 -7.03 1.79
N SER A 337 -88.55 -8.03 0.98
CA SER A 337 -89.50 -9.07 0.56
C SER A 337 -90.05 -9.87 1.74
N LEU A 338 -89.21 -10.19 2.73
CA LEU A 338 -89.63 -10.85 3.97
C LEU A 338 -90.59 -9.98 4.77
N GLN A 339 -90.27 -8.69 4.91
CA GLN A 339 -91.11 -7.74 5.63
C GLN A 339 -92.48 -7.57 4.95
N GLN A 340 -92.50 -7.52 3.62
CA GLN A 340 -93.74 -7.46 2.85
C GLN A 340 -94.54 -8.76 2.96
N THR A 341 -93.88 -9.92 2.93
CA THR A 341 -94.54 -11.22 3.18
C THR A 341 -95.15 -11.29 4.58
N LEU A 342 -94.46 -10.77 5.60
CA LEU A 342 -94.97 -10.69 6.97
C LEU A 342 -96.20 -9.78 7.06
N GLU A 343 -96.17 -8.64 6.36
CA GLU A 343 -97.29 -7.70 6.35
C GLU A 343 -98.51 -8.26 5.60
N ASP A 344 -98.31 -8.94 4.48
CA ASP A 344 -99.37 -9.66 3.76
C ASP A 344 -99.98 -10.79 4.60
N LEU A 345 -99.15 -11.54 5.34
CA LEU A 345 -99.59 -12.54 6.31
C LEU A 345 -100.46 -11.91 7.39
N HIS A 346 -100.02 -10.81 7.99
CA HIS A 346 -100.77 -10.09 9.02
C HIS A 346 -102.09 -9.52 8.49
N GLN A 347 -102.11 -8.96 7.27
CA GLN A 347 -103.34 -8.49 6.62
C GLN A 347 -104.31 -9.64 6.31
N THR A 348 -103.79 -10.78 5.86
CA THR A 348 -104.58 -12.00 5.62
C THR A 348 -105.19 -12.51 6.92
N GLN A 349 -104.40 -12.57 8.00
CA GLN A 349 -104.86 -12.92 9.33
C GLN A 349 -105.95 -11.95 9.83
N THR A 350 -105.78 -10.64 9.60
CA THR A 350 -106.77 -9.62 10.01
C THR A 350 -108.07 -9.74 9.20
N LYS A 351 -107.99 -10.06 7.90
CA LYS A 351 -109.17 -10.32 7.06
C LYS A 351 -109.93 -11.58 7.50
N LEU A 352 -109.20 -12.65 7.84
CA LEU A 352 -109.79 -13.89 8.36
C LEU A 352 -110.54 -13.66 9.68
N ILE A 353 -109.99 -12.81 10.57
CA ILE A 353 -110.64 -12.44 11.85
C ILE A 353 -111.94 -11.65 11.64
N GLN A 354 -112.09 -10.87 10.55
CA GLN A 354 -113.29 -10.07 10.30
C GLN A 354 -114.44 -10.86 9.66
N THR A 355 -114.17 -12.02 9.05
CA THR A 355 -115.17 -12.77 8.28
C THR A 355 -115.97 -13.82 9.04
N GLU A 356 -115.74 -14.09 10.34
CA GLU A 356 -116.40 -15.23 11.00
C GLU A 356 -117.11 -14.91 12.33
N LYS A 357 -118.44 -14.85 12.28
CA LYS A 357 -119.37 -14.90 13.43
C LYS A 357 -120.06 -16.29 13.44
N ARG A 358 -119.56 -17.18 14.32
CA ARG A 358 -120.16 -18.40 14.94
C ARG A 358 -120.41 -19.66 14.08
N PRO A 359 -120.32 -20.90 14.65
CA PRO A 359 -119.61 -21.41 15.83
C PRO A 359 -118.48 -22.40 15.47
N SER A 360 -117.63 -22.72 16.44
CA SER A 360 -116.42 -23.59 16.37
C SER A 360 -116.56 -24.85 15.50
N PRO A 361 -115.44 -25.28 14.89
CA PRO A 361 -114.57 -26.24 15.56
C PRO A 361 -113.18 -25.63 15.83
N GLU A 362 -112.52 -26.15 16.87
CA GLU A 362 -111.11 -25.85 17.16
C GLU A 362 -110.27 -25.95 15.87
N PRO A 363 -109.35 -25.01 15.59
CA PRO A 363 -108.33 -25.29 14.58
C PRO A 363 -107.59 -26.52 15.08
N THR A 364 -107.63 -27.61 14.31
CA THR A 364 -107.02 -28.86 14.70
C THR A 364 -105.59 -28.57 15.10
N VAL A 365 -105.25 -28.86 16.36
CA VAL A 365 -103.92 -28.70 16.96
C VAL A 365 -102.81 -29.16 16.00
N ALA A 366 -103.09 -30.16 15.16
CA ALA A 366 -102.25 -30.65 14.07
C ALA A 366 -101.82 -29.61 13.00
N GLU A 367 -102.69 -28.69 12.59
CA GLU A 367 -102.36 -27.68 11.56
C GLU A 367 -101.44 -26.58 12.11
N ALA A 368 -101.74 -26.08 13.32
CA ALA A 368 -100.86 -25.13 14.01
C ALA A 368 -99.48 -25.75 14.29
N ILE A 369 -99.44 -27.02 14.71
CA ILE A 369 -98.19 -27.74 14.94
C ILE A 369 -97.41 -27.92 13.62
N SER A 370 -98.08 -28.18 12.49
CA SER A 370 -97.43 -28.33 11.19
C SER A 370 -96.79 -27.01 10.69
N GLU A 371 -97.47 -25.88 10.87
CA GLU A 371 -96.97 -24.56 10.48
C GLU A 371 -95.78 -24.11 11.34
N PHE A 372 -95.82 -24.35 12.66
CA PHE A 372 -94.67 -24.15 13.54
C PHE A 372 -93.50 -25.05 13.17
N SER A 373 -93.74 -26.32 12.82
CA SER A 373 -92.68 -27.25 12.39
C SER A 373 -91.95 -26.76 11.14
N LEU A 374 -92.67 -26.21 10.16
CA LEU A 374 -92.08 -25.58 8.96
C LEU A 374 -91.22 -24.36 9.33
N LEU A 375 -91.68 -23.51 10.25
CA LEU A 375 -90.94 -22.34 10.70
C LEU A 375 -89.64 -22.73 11.44
N PHE A 376 -89.71 -23.70 12.37
CA PHE A 376 -88.54 -24.17 13.10
C PHE A 376 -87.53 -24.88 12.19
N ASN A 377 -87.98 -25.63 11.18
CA ASN A 377 -87.07 -26.21 10.19
C ASN A 377 -86.38 -25.14 9.34
N SER A 378 -87.10 -24.08 8.94
CA SER A 378 -86.50 -22.94 8.22
C SER A 378 -85.47 -22.20 9.09
N MET A 379 -85.80 -21.94 10.36
CA MET A 379 -84.86 -21.35 11.32
C MET A 379 -83.63 -22.24 11.53
N GLY A 380 -83.81 -23.56 11.63
CA GLY A 380 -82.71 -24.51 11.75
C GLY A 380 -81.77 -24.47 10.55
N ASN A 381 -82.31 -24.39 9.33
CA ASN A 381 -81.50 -24.28 8.11
C ASN A 381 -80.73 -22.96 8.04
N HIS A 382 -81.37 -21.83 8.36
CA HIS A 382 -80.69 -20.53 8.39
C HIS A 382 -79.60 -20.48 9.47
N LEU A 383 -79.87 -21.05 10.63
CA LEU A 383 -78.89 -21.11 11.72
C LEU A 383 -77.70 -21.99 11.33
N SER A 384 -77.93 -23.11 10.63
CA SER A 384 -76.84 -23.93 10.09
C SER A 384 -75.91 -23.14 9.18
N HIS A 385 -76.46 -22.28 8.29
CA HIS A 385 -75.63 -21.42 7.45
C HIS A 385 -74.83 -20.38 8.24
N VAL A 386 -75.44 -19.78 9.28
CA VAL A 386 -74.73 -18.84 10.17
C VAL A 386 -73.62 -19.55 10.94
N THR A 387 -73.86 -20.78 11.40
CA THR A 387 -72.87 -21.65 12.03
C THR A 387 -71.71 -21.95 11.08
N ASP A 388 -72.00 -22.38 9.85
CA ASP A 388 -70.97 -22.67 8.83
C ASP A 388 -70.11 -21.45 8.50
N TYR A 389 -70.72 -20.27 8.33
CA TYR A 389 -69.97 -19.03 8.09
C TYR A 389 -69.13 -18.61 9.29
N SER A 390 -69.63 -18.83 10.52
CA SER A 390 -68.88 -18.52 11.74
C SER A 390 -67.63 -19.41 11.85
N TYR A 391 -67.76 -20.71 11.58
CA TYR A 391 -66.61 -21.61 11.54
C TYR A 391 -65.62 -21.25 10.44
N MET A 392 -66.09 -20.85 9.24
CA MET A 392 -65.22 -20.39 8.16
C MET A 392 -64.44 -19.13 8.55
N LEU A 393 -65.08 -18.15 9.19
CA LEU A 393 -64.42 -16.93 9.65
C LEU A 393 -63.40 -17.21 10.76
N LEU A 394 -63.74 -18.08 11.72
CA LEU A 394 -62.82 -18.50 12.79
C LEU A 394 -61.61 -19.25 12.21
N GLU A 395 -61.81 -20.07 11.16
CA GLU A 395 -60.70 -20.76 10.49
C GLU A 395 -59.81 -19.80 9.70
N MET A 396 -60.38 -18.81 9.00
CA MET A 396 -59.60 -17.75 8.35
C MET A 396 -58.78 -16.95 9.37
N LEU A 397 -59.38 -16.62 10.52
CA LEU A 397 -58.70 -15.94 11.62
C LEU A 397 -57.56 -16.81 12.18
N ARG A 398 -57.79 -18.11 12.37
CA ARG A 398 -56.76 -19.07 12.82
C ARG A 398 -55.58 -19.12 11.84
N GLN A 399 -55.84 -19.18 10.54
CA GLN A 399 -54.80 -19.18 9.51
C GLN A 399 -54.01 -17.88 9.48
N TYR A 400 -54.68 -16.74 9.64
CA TYR A 400 -54.04 -15.44 9.75
C TYR A 400 -53.10 -15.37 10.97
N GLN A 401 -53.57 -15.79 12.15
CA GLN A 401 -52.74 -15.82 13.37
C GLN A 401 -51.57 -16.80 13.28
N GLN A 402 -51.73 -17.94 12.60
CA GLN A 402 -50.64 -18.90 12.39
C GLN A 402 -49.56 -18.34 11.46
N ARG A 403 -49.93 -17.52 10.47
CA ARG A 403 -49.01 -16.90 9.53
C ARG A 403 -48.31 -15.66 10.11
N TYR A 404 -49.00 -14.92 10.97
CA TYR A 404 -48.53 -13.67 11.57
C TYR A 404 -48.75 -13.67 13.10
N PRO A 405 -47.85 -14.29 13.87
CA PRO A 405 -48.01 -14.43 15.32
C PRO A 405 -47.83 -13.11 16.10
N GLU A 406 -47.11 -12.14 15.53
CA GLU A 406 -47.03 -10.77 16.05
C GLU A 406 -47.84 -9.83 15.15
N THR A 407 -48.99 -9.39 15.64
CA THR A 407 -49.89 -8.46 14.94
C THR A 407 -49.51 -7.00 15.18
N ASP A 408 -49.82 -6.14 14.21
CA ASP A 408 -49.58 -4.69 14.33
C ASP A 408 -50.35 -4.07 15.53
N ARG A 409 -49.77 -3.02 16.13
CA ARG A 409 -50.32 -2.30 17.28
C ARG A 409 -51.76 -1.85 17.06
N PHE A 410 -52.13 -1.43 15.85
CA PHE A 410 -53.48 -1.00 15.52
C PHE A 410 -54.55 -2.09 15.76
N ILE A 411 -54.20 -3.34 15.47
CA ILE A 411 -55.09 -4.49 15.67
C ILE A 411 -55.16 -4.87 17.16
N GLN A 412 -54.02 -4.80 17.87
CA GLN A 412 -53.94 -5.10 19.30
C GLN A 412 -54.71 -4.09 20.17
N ASP A 413 -54.75 -2.82 19.75
CA ASP A 413 -55.48 -1.75 20.44
C ASP A 413 -57.00 -1.82 20.19
N SER A 414 -57.44 -2.51 19.13
CA SER A 414 -58.85 -2.56 18.71
C SER A 414 -59.63 -3.75 19.28
N VAL A 415 -58.96 -4.88 19.55
CA VAL A 415 -59.58 -6.11 20.10
C VAL A 415 -58.58 -6.78 21.03
N THR A 416 -58.97 -7.03 22.29
CA THR A 416 -58.06 -7.69 23.25
C THR A 416 -57.94 -9.18 22.94
N GLN A 417 -56.83 -9.81 23.32
CA GLN A 417 -56.69 -11.28 23.19
C GLN A 417 -57.79 -12.03 23.96
N GLN A 418 -58.25 -11.49 25.09
CA GLN A 418 -59.32 -12.10 25.87
C GLN A 418 -60.65 -12.11 25.11
N ASP A 419 -61.01 -11.00 24.44
CA ASP A 419 -62.23 -10.91 23.63
C ASP A 419 -62.21 -11.92 22.48
N LEU A 420 -61.05 -12.10 21.85
CA LEU A 420 -60.89 -13.01 20.72
C LEU A 420 -60.99 -14.49 21.15
N GLU A 421 -60.41 -14.84 22.30
CA GLU A 421 -60.51 -16.20 22.84
C GLU A 421 -61.93 -16.52 23.34
N SER A 422 -62.62 -15.55 23.96
CA SER A 422 -64.05 -15.67 24.27
C SER A 422 -64.87 -15.86 23.00
N LEU A 423 -64.62 -15.10 21.93
CA LEU A 423 -65.32 -15.27 20.65
C LEU A 423 -65.11 -16.66 20.04
N LYS A 424 -63.87 -17.18 20.04
CA LYS A 424 -63.55 -18.51 19.51
C LYS A 424 -64.24 -19.65 20.26
N THR A 425 -64.46 -19.46 21.57
CA THR A 425 -64.95 -20.53 22.44
C THR A 425 -66.46 -20.42 22.65
N GLU A 426 -66.96 -19.23 22.97
CA GLU A 426 -68.36 -19.02 23.35
C GLU A 426 -69.29 -18.97 22.14
N LEU A 427 -68.87 -18.36 21.01
CA LEU A 427 -69.73 -18.23 19.83
C LEU A 427 -70.15 -19.60 19.24
N PRO A 428 -69.24 -20.57 19.02
CA PRO A 428 -69.64 -21.89 18.55
C PRO A 428 -70.59 -22.60 19.52
N HIS A 429 -70.29 -22.55 20.82
CA HIS A 429 -71.14 -23.15 21.85
C HIS A 429 -72.54 -22.53 21.89
N LEU A 430 -72.65 -21.21 21.71
CA LEU A 430 -73.91 -20.49 21.72
C LEU A 430 -74.74 -20.82 20.47
N LEU A 431 -74.10 -20.89 19.30
CA LEU A 431 -74.77 -21.29 18.05
C LEU A 431 -75.23 -22.76 18.09
N ASP A 432 -74.39 -23.67 18.58
CA ASP A 432 -74.74 -25.08 18.76
C ASP A 432 -75.91 -25.24 19.75
N ALA A 433 -75.93 -24.46 20.83
CA ALA A 433 -77.01 -24.46 21.81
C ALA A 433 -78.34 -23.97 21.21
N ILE A 434 -78.34 -22.84 20.49
CA ILE A 434 -79.56 -22.35 19.82
C ILE A 434 -80.03 -23.36 18.76
N GLN A 435 -79.10 -23.99 18.04
CA GLN A 435 -79.45 -24.99 17.03
C GLN A 435 -80.04 -26.26 17.65
N ALA A 436 -79.54 -26.67 18.81
CA ALA A 436 -80.11 -27.75 19.60
C ALA A 436 -81.51 -27.40 20.14
N GLU A 437 -81.73 -26.18 20.62
CA GLU A 437 -83.04 -25.71 21.09
C GLU A 437 -84.08 -25.67 19.96
N VAL A 438 -83.71 -25.11 18.79
CA VAL A 438 -84.58 -25.09 17.60
C VAL A 438 -84.90 -26.51 17.12
N ALA A 439 -83.90 -27.41 17.12
CA ALA A 439 -84.10 -28.82 16.77
C ALA A 439 -84.99 -29.55 17.80
N GLN A 440 -84.85 -29.24 19.10
CA GLN A 440 -85.69 -29.79 20.15
C GLN A 440 -87.14 -29.32 20.03
N MET A 441 -87.35 -28.02 19.78
CA MET A 441 -88.68 -27.46 19.51
C MET A 441 -89.32 -28.16 18.30
N SER A 442 -88.59 -28.28 17.18
CA SER A 442 -89.05 -29.02 16.00
C SER A 442 -89.41 -30.48 16.32
N ARG A 443 -88.60 -31.19 17.12
CA ARG A 443 -88.90 -32.58 17.55
C ARG A 443 -90.14 -32.68 18.44
N VAL A 444 -90.29 -31.78 19.41
CA VAL A 444 -91.45 -31.77 20.33
C VAL A 444 -92.74 -31.49 19.56
N LEU A 445 -92.70 -30.55 18.62
CA LEU A 445 -93.82 -30.25 17.72
C LEU A 445 -94.13 -31.46 16.83
N ASN A 446 -93.12 -32.06 16.17
CA ASN A 446 -93.35 -33.22 15.31
C ASN A 446 -93.85 -34.47 16.08
N ALA A 447 -93.45 -34.65 17.34
CA ALA A 447 -93.94 -35.73 18.21
C ALA A 447 -95.40 -35.53 18.65
N ALA A 448 -95.92 -34.30 18.59
CA ALA A 448 -97.31 -33.98 18.87
C ALA A 448 -98.24 -34.14 17.64
N ILE A 449 -97.69 -34.45 16.45
CA ILE A 449 -98.44 -34.76 15.20
C ILE A 449 -98.74 -36.27 15.08
N VAL A 450 -98.04 -37.13 15.81
CA VAL A 450 -98.22 -38.60 15.83
C VAL A 450 -99.13 -38.99 16.99
#